data_AF-A0A3Q8WAA5-F1
#
_entry.id   AF-A0A3Q8WAA5-F1
#
_cell.length_a   1.000
_cell.length_b   1.000
_cell.length_c   1.000
_cell.angle_alpha   90.00
_cell.angle_beta   90.00
_cell.angle_gamma   90.00
#
_symmetry.space_group_name_H-M   'P 1'
#
loop_
_entity.id
_entity.type
_entity.pdbx_description
1 polymer ?
#
loop_
_entity_poly.entity_id
_entity_poly.type
_entity_poly.pdbx_seq_one_letter_code
_entity_poly.pdbx_strand_id
1 'polypeptide(L)'
;MRAGCPVPAERLRLIRMNHWGFDGKVHRGELVVHQDAVQPLLYVFGRALEARFPIRRMRVAADYGGDDLAAMADDNTSAFNCRPVTGDSGRLSRHSWGLAVDVNPVENPYVDRGGTVHPPAGRAYLRRNRARPGMITEDGVPARAFRRVGWHWGGEWWSSPDYQHFSADGG
;
A
#
# COMPACT_ATOMS: atom_id res chain seq x y z
N MET A 1 19.41 -2.58 -8.72
CA MET A 1 18.18 -2.06 -9.37
C MET A 1 18.01 -2.71 -10.73
N ARG A 2 16.77 -2.89 -11.20
CA ARG A 2 16.50 -3.44 -12.54
C ARG A 2 16.66 -2.34 -13.60
N ALA A 3 17.15 -2.69 -14.78
CA ALA A 3 17.16 -1.78 -15.92
C ALA A 3 15.72 -1.35 -16.26
N GLY A 4 15.52 -0.08 -16.62
CA GLY A 4 14.19 0.47 -16.92
C GLY A 4 13.41 1.03 -15.72
N CYS A 5 13.96 0.97 -14.50
CA CYS A 5 13.35 1.63 -13.35
C CYS A 5 13.59 3.15 -13.40
N PRO A 6 12.56 3.98 -13.17
CA PRO A 6 12.64 5.43 -13.36
C PRO A 6 13.37 6.15 -12.21
N VAL A 7 13.56 5.47 -11.07
CA VAL A 7 14.19 6.04 -9.88
C VAL A 7 15.52 5.35 -9.59
N PRO A 8 16.63 6.10 -9.50
CA PRO A 8 17.95 5.55 -9.18
C PRO A 8 18.10 5.29 -7.67
N ALA A 9 19.06 4.44 -7.28
CA ALA A 9 19.13 3.88 -5.93
C ALA A 9 19.41 4.94 -4.86
N GLU A 10 20.14 5.98 -5.25
CA GLU A 10 20.53 7.12 -4.44
C GLU A 10 19.31 7.96 -4.03
N ARG A 11 18.18 7.83 -4.72
CA ARG A 11 16.92 8.49 -4.39
C ARG A 11 15.95 7.62 -3.60
N LEU A 12 16.28 6.35 -3.37
CA LEU A 12 15.47 5.46 -2.53
C LEU A 12 16.00 5.43 -1.09
N ARG A 13 15.09 5.22 -0.13
CA ARG A 13 15.40 5.04 1.28
C ARG A 13 14.69 3.82 1.81
N LEU A 14 15.41 3.01 2.58
CA LEU A 14 14.82 1.96 3.41
C LEU A 14 14.36 2.61 4.73
N ILE A 15 13.06 2.61 4.98
CA ILE A 15 12.48 2.98 6.26
C ILE A 15 12.30 1.71 7.09
N ARG A 16 12.72 1.78 8.35
CA ARG A 16 12.39 0.79 9.37
C ARG A 16 11.52 1.44 10.42
N MET A 17 10.29 0.98 10.58
CA MET A 17 9.31 1.58 11.48
C MET A 17 8.52 0.54 12.24
N ASN A 18 7.87 0.95 13.32
CA ASN A 18 6.98 0.10 14.09
C ASN A 18 5.55 0.17 13.53
N HIS A 19 4.82 -0.94 13.59
CA HIS A 19 3.39 -0.98 13.29
C HIS A 19 2.63 -1.84 14.32
N TRP A 20 1.35 -1.59 14.47
CA TRP A 20 0.48 -2.45 15.28
C TRP A 20 0.10 -3.69 14.48
N GLY A 21 0.24 -4.88 15.07
CA GLY A 21 -0.09 -6.15 14.44
C GLY A 21 -1.52 -6.58 14.70
N PHE A 22 -2.01 -7.50 13.86
CA PHE A 22 -3.31 -8.16 14.09
C PHE A 22 -3.33 -9.05 15.34
N ASP A 23 -2.16 -9.41 15.87
CA ASP A 23 -1.98 -10.16 17.13
C ASP A 23 -1.99 -9.25 18.37
N GLY A 24 -2.22 -7.94 18.19
CA GLY A 24 -2.27 -6.97 19.29
C GLY A 24 -0.89 -6.62 19.86
N LYS A 25 0.19 -6.81 19.09
CA LYS A 25 1.56 -6.45 19.47
C LYS A 25 2.16 -5.44 18.52
N VAL A 26 3.23 -4.77 18.96
CA VAL A 26 4.04 -3.92 18.09
C VAL A 26 5.04 -4.79 17.35
N HIS A 27 5.09 -4.65 16.03
CA HIS A 27 6.04 -5.30 15.14
C HIS A 27 6.90 -4.27 14.43
N ARG A 28 8.02 -4.71 13.87
CA ARG A 28 8.89 -3.88 13.04
C ARG A 28 8.71 -4.25 11.58
N GLY A 29 8.49 -3.24 10.74
CA GLY A 29 8.30 -3.35 9.31
C GLY A 29 9.32 -2.54 8.53
N GLU A 30 9.42 -2.85 7.24
CA GLU A 30 10.34 -2.22 6.31
C GLU A 30 9.63 -1.78 5.03
N LEU A 31 9.92 -0.56 4.57
CA LEU A 31 9.49 -0.04 3.27
C LEU A 31 10.68 0.56 2.52
N VAL A 32 10.75 0.31 1.22
CA VAL A 32 11.63 1.08 0.33
C VAL A 32 10.77 2.14 -0.36
N VAL A 33 11.19 3.40 -0.32
CA VAL A 33 10.40 4.54 -0.82
C VAL A 33 11.32 5.58 -1.47
N HIS A 34 10.77 6.50 -2.26
CA HIS A 34 11.47 7.71 -2.66
C HIS A 34 11.82 8.55 -1.43
N GLN A 35 12.97 9.22 -1.45
CA GLN A 35 13.43 10.06 -0.33
C GLN A 35 12.39 11.10 0.13
N ASP A 36 11.58 11.63 -0.79
CA ASP A 36 10.54 12.63 -0.49
C ASP A 36 9.31 12.00 0.19
N ALA A 37 9.10 10.69 0.05
CA ALA A 37 8.00 9.98 0.72
C ALA A 37 8.35 9.56 2.16
N VAL A 38 9.60 9.74 2.61
CA VAL A 38 10.04 9.30 3.94
C VAL A 38 9.26 9.97 5.06
N GLN A 39 9.23 11.30 5.09
CA GLN A 39 8.53 12.05 6.15
C GLN A 39 7.01 11.85 6.10
N PRO A 40 6.34 11.92 4.93
CA PRO A 40 4.92 11.59 4.80
C PRO A 40 4.56 10.21 5.36
N LEU A 41 5.32 9.17 4.99
CA LEU A 41 4.99 7.80 5.41
C LEU A 41 5.31 7.55 6.89
N LEU A 42 6.39 8.13 7.43
CA LEU A 42 6.64 8.10 8.88
C LEU A 42 5.50 8.75 9.66
N TYR A 43 4.98 9.88 9.20
CA TYR A 43 3.81 10.52 9.79
C TYR A 43 2.59 9.59 9.73
N VAL A 44 2.23 9.10 8.55
CA VAL A 44 1.03 8.28 8.36
C VAL A 44 1.06 7.00 9.20
N PHE A 45 2.15 6.24 9.14
CA PHE A 45 2.26 4.99 9.88
C PHE A 45 2.46 5.23 11.39
N GLY A 46 3.04 6.36 11.80
CA GLY A 46 3.03 6.79 13.19
C GLY A 46 1.61 7.01 13.73
N ARG A 47 0.77 7.72 12.98
CA ARG A 47 -0.66 7.91 13.33
C ARG A 47 -1.43 6.58 13.34
N ALA A 48 -1.15 5.69 12.39
CA ALA A 48 -1.75 4.36 12.36
C ALA A 48 -1.36 3.52 13.59
N LEU A 49 -0.08 3.55 13.99
CA LEU A 49 0.42 2.86 15.19
C LEU A 49 -0.24 3.40 16.47
N GLU A 50 -0.29 4.72 16.63
CA GLU A 50 -0.93 5.36 17.79
C GLU A 50 -2.42 4.98 17.91
N ALA A 51 -3.11 4.90 16.78
CA ALA A 51 -4.51 4.47 16.71
C ALA A 51 -4.70 2.95 16.80
N ARG A 52 -3.61 2.17 16.92
CA ARG A 52 -3.63 0.69 16.89
C ARG A 52 -4.34 0.14 15.66
N PHE A 53 -4.21 0.82 14.52
CA PHE A 53 -4.68 0.30 13.24
C PHE A 53 -3.81 -0.90 12.86
N PRO A 54 -4.40 -2.11 12.75
CA PRO A 54 -3.59 -3.31 12.55
C PRO A 54 -3.11 -3.40 11.11
N ILE A 55 -1.82 -3.69 10.96
CA ILE A 55 -1.14 -3.99 9.71
C ILE A 55 -0.65 -5.44 9.81
N ARG A 56 -0.94 -6.26 8.81
CA ARG A 56 -0.63 -7.70 8.89
C ARG A 56 0.86 -7.97 8.81
N ARG A 57 1.51 -7.30 7.87
CA ARG A 57 2.96 -7.29 7.70
C ARG A 57 3.36 -6.11 6.84
N MET A 58 4.64 -5.78 6.91
CA MET A 58 5.23 -4.70 6.14
C MET A 58 6.67 -5.11 5.77
N ARG A 59 6.82 -5.63 4.56
CA ARG A 59 8.07 -6.14 4.00
C ARG A 59 8.34 -5.49 2.66
N VAL A 60 9.62 -5.36 2.32
CA VAL A 60 10.04 -4.82 1.03
C VAL A 60 9.65 -5.78 -0.09
N ALA A 61 9.26 -5.26 -1.26
CA ALA A 61 8.87 -6.10 -2.40
C ALA A 61 9.99 -7.04 -2.87
N ALA A 62 11.25 -6.72 -2.56
CA ALA A 62 12.41 -7.56 -2.86
C ALA A 62 12.35 -8.93 -2.16
N ASP A 63 11.71 -9.04 -1.00
CA ASP A 63 11.55 -10.32 -0.27
C ASP A 63 10.64 -11.30 -1.04
N TYR A 64 9.83 -10.78 -1.97
CA TYR A 64 8.97 -11.54 -2.87
C TYR A 64 9.57 -11.61 -4.29
N GLY A 65 10.83 -11.24 -4.49
CA GLY A 65 11.45 -11.15 -5.82
C GLY A 65 10.79 -10.10 -6.74
N GLY A 66 10.03 -9.16 -6.17
CA GLY A 66 9.21 -8.18 -6.91
C GLY A 66 7.88 -8.73 -7.43
N ASP A 67 7.49 -9.95 -7.07
CA ASP A 67 6.18 -10.52 -7.39
C ASP A 67 5.08 -9.85 -6.56
N ASP A 68 4.33 -8.99 -7.24
CA ASP A 68 3.23 -8.22 -6.68
C ASP A 68 2.04 -9.08 -6.27
N LEU A 69 1.72 -10.11 -7.06
CA LEU A 69 0.61 -11.01 -6.77
C LEU A 69 0.91 -11.85 -5.53
N ALA A 70 2.16 -12.33 -5.39
CA ALA A 70 2.60 -13.03 -4.19
C ALA A 70 2.56 -12.13 -2.96
N ALA A 71 3.04 -10.88 -3.06
CA ALA A 71 2.99 -9.91 -1.96
C ALA A 71 1.55 -9.57 -1.54
N MET A 72 0.64 -9.36 -2.50
CA MET A 72 -0.77 -9.11 -2.22
C MET A 72 -1.47 -10.32 -1.60
N ALA A 73 -1.24 -11.53 -2.14
CA ALA A 73 -1.82 -12.76 -1.58
C ALA A 73 -1.34 -13.03 -0.15
N ASP A 74 -0.13 -12.59 0.17
CA ASP A 74 0.43 -12.63 1.51
C ASP A 74 0.00 -11.42 2.37
N ASP A 75 -0.88 -10.55 1.90
CA ASP A 75 -1.38 -9.38 2.63
C ASP A 75 -0.27 -8.42 3.11
N ASN A 76 0.73 -8.21 2.25
CA ASN A 76 1.88 -7.37 2.55
C ASN A 76 1.61 -5.89 2.29
N THR A 77 1.79 -5.06 3.31
CA THR A 77 1.89 -3.61 3.13
C THR A 77 3.24 -3.28 2.50
N SER A 78 3.25 -2.69 1.30
CA SER A 78 4.47 -2.47 0.54
C SER A 78 4.43 -1.19 -0.30
N ALA A 79 5.61 -0.66 -0.61
CA ALA A 79 5.77 0.60 -1.34
C ALA A 79 6.54 0.37 -2.65
N PHE A 80 7.82 0.74 -2.75
CA PHE A 80 8.56 0.63 -4.00
C PHE A 80 8.58 -0.79 -4.56
N ASN A 81 8.03 -0.95 -5.76
CA ASN A 81 8.17 -2.13 -6.60
C ASN A 81 8.23 -1.67 -8.06
N CYS A 82 9.41 -1.79 -8.67
CA CYS A 82 9.61 -1.40 -10.05
C CYS A 82 9.06 -2.48 -10.99
N ARG A 83 7.85 -2.23 -11.50
CA ARG A 83 7.08 -3.14 -12.34
C ARG A 83 6.09 -2.39 -13.24
N PRO A 84 5.64 -3.00 -14.34
CA PRO A 84 4.46 -2.52 -15.05
C PRO A 84 3.22 -2.53 -14.16
N VAL A 85 2.20 -1.76 -14.56
CA VAL A 85 0.86 -1.82 -13.99
C VAL A 85 0.31 -3.25 -14.13
N THR A 86 -0.42 -3.73 -13.12
CA THR A 86 -1.05 -5.05 -13.18
C THR A 86 -2.08 -5.06 -14.32
N GLY A 87 -1.86 -5.91 -15.32
CA GLY A 87 -2.73 -5.99 -16.51
C GLY A 87 -2.39 -5.03 -17.66
N ASP A 88 -1.36 -4.18 -17.53
CA ASP A 88 -0.88 -3.28 -18.60
C ASP A 88 0.65 -3.18 -18.58
N SER A 89 1.30 -3.90 -19.50
CA SER A 89 2.77 -3.96 -19.62
C SER A 89 3.40 -2.71 -20.25
N GLY A 90 2.62 -1.82 -20.84
CA GLY A 90 3.11 -0.60 -21.50
C GLY A 90 3.34 0.58 -20.55
N ARG A 91 2.85 0.49 -19.32
CA ARG A 91 2.89 1.58 -18.33
C ARG A 91 3.47 1.10 -17.01
N LEU A 92 4.39 1.87 -16.43
CA LEU A 92 4.93 1.58 -15.10
C LEU A 92 3.89 1.89 -14.01
N SER A 93 3.84 1.04 -12.98
CA SER A 93 3.03 1.27 -11.78
C SER A 93 3.58 2.42 -10.96
N ARG A 94 2.74 3.22 -10.27
CA ARG A 94 3.16 4.30 -9.36
C ARG A 94 4.16 3.83 -8.30
N HIS A 95 4.11 2.55 -7.92
CA HIS A 95 5.10 1.91 -7.06
C HIS A 95 6.52 1.94 -7.62
N SER A 96 6.69 2.04 -8.94
CA SER A 96 7.99 2.16 -9.62
C SER A 96 8.69 3.49 -9.35
N TRP A 97 7.97 4.50 -8.85
CA TRP A 97 8.53 5.79 -8.46
C TRP A 97 8.80 5.89 -6.95
N GLY A 98 8.41 4.89 -6.16
CA GLY A 98 8.57 4.92 -4.70
C GLY A 98 7.71 5.97 -4.01
N LEU A 99 6.66 6.44 -4.69
CA LEU A 99 5.71 7.46 -4.24
C LEU A 99 4.30 6.89 -4.05
N ALA A 100 4.21 5.56 -3.87
CA ALA A 100 2.97 4.85 -3.62
C ALA A 100 3.15 3.79 -2.53
N VAL A 101 2.06 3.43 -1.88
CA VAL A 101 2.00 2.37 -0.88
C VAL A 101 0.65 1.66 -0.93
N ASP A 102 0.69 0.34 -0.84
CA ASP A 102 -0.47 -0.53 -0.70
C ASP A 102 -0.53 -1.03 0.74
N VAL A 103 -1.71 -1.00 1.37
CA VAL A 103 -1.89 -1.33 2.80
C VAL A 103 -2.91 -2.44 3.00
N ASN A 104 -2.47 -3.55 3.62
CA ASN A 104 -3.26 -4.77 3.84
C ASN A 104 -4.14 -5.17 2.63
N PRO A 105 -3.53 -5.60 1.51
CA PRO A 105 -4.23 -5.96 0.27
C PRO A 105 -5.47 -6.85 0.45
N VAL A 106 -5.47 -7.80 1.40
CA VAL A 106 -6.63 -8.67 1.67
C VAL A 106 -7.78 -7.88 2.30
N GLU A 107 -7.50 -7.03 3.29
CA GLU A 107 -8.52 -6.20 3.92
C GLU A 107 -8.98 -5.02 3.03
N ASN A 108 -8.14 -4.61 2.09
CA ASN A 108 -8.34 -3.46 1.21
C ASN A 108 -8.08 -3.84 -0.25
N PRO A 109 -8.91 -4.71 -0.84
CA PRO A 109 -8.63 -5.24 -2.17
C PRO A 109 -8.70 -4.18 -3.28
N TYR A 110 -7.97 -4.44 -4.35
CA TYR A 110 -8.19 -3.81 -5.64
C TYR A 110 -9.30 -4.55 -6.40
N VAL A 111 -10.23 -3.80 -6.98
CA VAL A 111 -11.25 -4.30 -7.91
C VAL A 111 -10.96 -3.74 -9.30
N ASP A 112 -10.56 -4.61 -10.22
CA ASP A 112 -10.26 -4.18 -11.59
C ASP A 112 -11.52 -3.84 -12.39
N ARG A 113 -11.33 -3.28 -13.60
CA ARG A 113 -12.43 -2.88 -14.49
C ARG A 113 -13.33 -4.04 -14.94
N GLY A 114 -12.86 -5.28 -14.84
CA GLY A 114 -13.63 -6.49 -15.10
C GLY A 114 -14.38 -7.02 -13.87
N GLY A 115 -14.22 -6.40 -12.70
CA GLY A 115 -14.79 -6.84 -11.44
C GLY A 115 -14.01 -7.95 -10.73
N THR A 116 -12.79 -8.25 -11.19
CA THR A 116 -11.92 -9.22 -10.51
C THR A 116 -11.32 -8.57 -9.27
N VAL A 117 -11.26 -9.34 -8.19
CA VAL A 117 -10.79 -8.89 -6.89
C VAL A 117 -9.38 -9.41 -6.66
N HIS A 118 -8.46 -8.50 -6.35
CA HIS A 118 -7.04 -8.78 -6.12
C HIS A 118 -6.65 -8.33 -4.70
N PRO A 119 -6.14 -9.23 -3.85
CA PRO A 119 -6.10 -10.68 -4.02
C PRO A 119 -7.51 -11.32 -3.89
N PRO A 120 -7.74 -12.54 -4.40
CA PRO A 120 -9.06 -13.21 -4.34
C PRO A 120 -9.65 -13.32 -2.93
N ALA A 121 -8.80 -13.50 -1.91
CA ALA A 121 -9.21 -13.53 -0.50
C ALA A 121 -9.89 -12.22 -0.04
N GLY A 122 -9.56 -11.10 -0.68
CA GLY A 122 -10.14 -9.80 -0.38
C GLY A 122 -11.63 -9.67 -0.74
N ARG A 123 -12.21 -10.62 -1.48
CA ARG A 123 -13.66 -10.63 -1.77
C ARG A 123 -14.51 -10.58 -0.50
N ALA A 124 -14.00 -11.12 0.61
CA ALA A 124 -14.65 -11.08 1.93
C ALA A 124 -14.73 -9.66 2.54
N TYR A 125 -14.05 -8.67 1.96
CA TYR A 125 -13.92 -7.30 2.46
C TYR A 125 -14.54 -6.24 1.54
N LEU A 126 -15.26 -6.64 0.49
CA LEU A 126 -15.97 -5.71 -0.40
C LEU A 126 -17.15 -5.00 0.26
N ARG A 127 -17.75 -5.59 1.30
CA ARG A 127 -18.81 -4.92 2.07
C ARG A 127 -18.20 -3.87 3.00
N ARG A 128 -18.00 -2.65 2.50
CA ARG A 128 -17.33 -1.55 3.21
C ARG A 128 -18.15 -0.91 4.34
N ASN A 129 -19.47 -1.12 4.37
CA ASN A 129 -20.35 -0.57 5.41
C ASN A 129 -20.18 -1.24 6.79
N ARG A 130 -19.45 -2.36 6.87
CA ARG A 130 -19.08 -3.02 8.12
C ARG A 130 -17.57 -3.00 8.27
N ALA A 131 -17.06 -1.97 8.93
CA ALA A 131 -15.64 -1.85 9.21
C ALA A 131 -15.15 -3.07 10.03
N ARG A 132 -14.06 -3.69 9.57
CA ARG A 132 -13.33 -4.77 10.25
C ARG A 132 -11.90 -4.29 10.53
N PRO A 133 -11.19 -4.90 11.50
CA PRO A 133 -9.79 -4.57 11.75
C PRO A 133 -8.96 -4.59 10.46
N GLY A 134 -8.18 -3.53 10.23
CA GLY A 134 -7.28 -3.39 9.07
C GLY A 134 -7.94 -2.89 7.79
N MET A 135 -9.27 -2.68 7.78
CA MET A 135 -9.95 -2.01 6.67
C MET A 135 -9.78 -0.49 6.74
N ILE A 136 -9.43 0.09 5.61
CA ILE A 136 -9.35 1.54 5.40
C ILE A 136 -10.73 2.08 5.03
N THR A 137 -11.27 2.94 5.88
CA THR A 137 -12.49 3.70 5.59
C THR A 137 -12.12 5.13 5.24
N GLU A 138 -13.02 5.83 4.55
CA GLU A 138 -12.85 7.26 4.18
C GLU A 138 -12.58 8.13 5.43
N ASP A 139 -13.35 7.91 6.48
CA ASP A 139 -13.15 8.52 7.80
C ASP A 139 -12.19 7.72 8.69
N GLY A 140 -11.37 6.86 8.13
CA GLY A 140 -10.38 6.06 8.84
C GLY A 140 -9.12 6.87 9.17
N VAL A 141 -8.36 6.42 10.18
CA VAL A 141 -7.07 7.04 10.51
C VAL A 141 -6.10 7.04 9.33
N PRO A 142 -5.89 5.92 8.59
CA PRO A 142 -4.99 5.93 7.44
C PRO A 142 -5.42 6.93 6.37
N ALA A 143 -6.68 6.89 5.92
CA ALA A 143 -7.18 7.77 4.86
C ALA A 143 -7.03 9.26 5.21
N ARG A 144 -7.41 9.66 6.44
CA ARG A 144 -7.21 11.04 6.90
C ARG A 144 -5.74 11.44 7.00
N ALA A 145 -4.87 10.53 7.45
CA ALA A 145 -3.45 10.82 7.57
C ALA A 145 -2.79 10.99 6.18
N PHE A 146 -3.12 10.15 5.21
CA PHE A 146 -2.65 10.29 3.82
C PHE A 146 -3.14 11.60 3.20
N ARG A 147 -4.43 11.92 3.34
CA ARG A 147 -4.98 13.20 2.85
C ARG A 147 -4.28 14.41 3.48
N ARG A 148 -3.90 14.33 4.77
CA ARG A 148 -3.17 15.40 5.47
C ARG A 148 -1.77 15.64 4.90
N VAL A 149 -1.13 14.61 4.34
CA VAL A 149 0.18 14.73 3.66
C VAL A 149 0.05 14.92 2.15
N GLY A 150 -1.16 15.17 1.64
CA GLY A 150 -1.43 15.45 0.23
C GLY A 150 -1.47 14.21 -0.67
N TRP A 151 -1.57 13.00 -0.11
CA TRP A 151 -1.66 11.77 -0.89
C TRP A 151 -3.12 11.44 -1.21
N HIS A 152 -3.32 10.86 -2.40
CA HIS A 152 -4.62 10.44 -2.91
C HIS A 152 -4.90 8.98 -2.55
N TRP A 153 -6.18 8.63 -2.39
CA TRP A 153 -6.61 7.27 -2.09
C TRP A 153 -7.34 6.65 -3.28
N GLY A 154 -6.90 5.48 -3.74
CA GLY A 154 -7.53 4.74 -4.84
C GLY A 154 -8.93 4.20 -4.51
N GLY A 155 -9.29 4.15 -3.23
CA GLY A 155 -10.62 3.73 -2.77
C GLY A 155 -11.75 4.71 -3.14
N GLU A 156 -11.43 5.93 -3.57
CA GLU A 156 -12.39 6.95 -4.00
C GLU A 156 -12.94 6.70 -5.42
N TRP A 157 -12.35 5.77 -6.17
CA TRP A 157 -12.77 5.47 -7.54
C TRP A 157 -13.97 4.51 -7.59
N TRP A 158 -15.13 5.03 -7.98
CA TRP A 158 -16.39 4.30 -7.92
C TRP A 158 -16.51 3.07 -8.84
N SER A 159 -15.86 3.08 -10.01
CA SER A 159 -15.99 2.02 -11.03
C SER A 159 -14.96 0.91 -10.92
N SER A 160 -13.81 1.17 -10.30
CA SER A 160 -12.73 0.20 -10.10
C SER A 160 -11.91 0.62 -8.87
N PRO A 161 -12.47 0.48 -7.66
CA PRO A 161 -11.82 0.96 -6.44
C PRO A 161 -10.54 0.18 -6.17
N ASP A 162 -9.49 0.90 -5.80
CA ASP A 162 -8.24 0.34 -5.31
C ASP A 162 -8.04 0.71 -3.84
N TYR A 163 -8.67 -0.07 -2.95
CA TYR A 163 -8.76 0.30 -1.52
C TYR A 163 -7.41 0.28 -0.81
N GLN A 164 -6.46 -0.52 -1.28
CA GLN A 164 -5.11 -0.62 -0.70
C GLN A 164 -4.25 0.60 -1.04
N HIS A 165 -4.51 1.22 -2.20
CA HIS A 165 -3.54 2.07 -2.86
C HIS A 165 -3.60 3.54 -2.43
N PHE A 166 -2.44 4.10 -2.11
CA PHE A 166 -2.22 5.53 -1.95
C PHE A 166 -1.02 5.99 -2.76
N SER A 167 -1.11 7.17 -3.36
CA SER A 167 0.01 7.78 -4.08
C SER A 167 0.08 9.29 -3.91
N ALA A 168 1.30 9.84 -4.01
CA ALA A 168 1.55 11.27 -3.89
C ALA A 168 1.06 12.09 -5.09
N ASP A 169 0.95 11.47 -6.27
CA ASP A 169 0.65 12.10 -7.55
C ASP A 169 -0.68 11.62 -8.18
N GLY A 170 -1.48 10.86 -7.43
CA GLY A 170 -2.71 10.26 -7.92
C GLY A 170 -2.48 9.00 -8.76
N GLY A 171 -3.56 8.42 -9.29
CA GLY A 171 -3.53 7.22 -10.11
C GLY A 171 -3.71 7.47 -11.61
#